data_AF-A0A2M7BEZ4-F1
#
_entry.id   AF-A0A2M7BEZ4-F1
#
_cell.length_a   1.000
_cell.length_b   1.000
_cell.length_c   1.000
_cell.angle_alpha   90.00
_cell.angle_beta   90.00
_cell.angle_gamma   90.00
#
_symmetry.space_group_name_H-M   'P 1'
#
loop_
_entity.id
_entity.type
_entity.pdbx_description
1 polymer ?
#
loop_
_entity_poly.entity_id
_entity_poly.type
_entity_poly.pdbx_seq_one_letter_code
_entity_poly.pdbx_strand_id
1 'polypeptide(L)'
;MKTLKKIIFGFLVVTLVLWGTVGVLARKSWPKIRSLVNDLRSSSSGLSDDSVVQRKILNEESVVIEVVEKYGPSVVTIGIKKTEKVYDPFENFYDPFGFFNIPRDTLPKEQKIEQDIGSGFVVSKDGLIVTNKHVVSDTSAQYRVFTKENKLYEVEKIYRDPTIDLAILKINAPDEELKSIELGDSDQLRVGQFVIAIGAALGEFRNTVTTGVVSGLGRTITAGSPFEGTENLDNVIQTDAAINPGNSGGPLLNSLGQVIGVNVAVASGAQNIGFALPINLAKQMLENFNKTGQFSRPFLGIRYRDIDKKEAIAKGWVEGAGVIEVIENSPAEKAGVKPGDIITKIDSEKIGVDNTLTKVVSAKKVGQEIKLTVWREDKEETITVSLEEAK
;
A
#
# COMPACT_ATOMS: atom_id res chain seq x y z
N MET A 1 -1.49 -90.99 -32.46
CA MET A 1 -0.10 -90.44 -32.35
C MET A 1 0.50 -89.89 -33.66
N LYS A 2 0.20 -90.40 -34.87
CA LYS A 2 0.81 -89.87 -36.13
C LYS A 2 0.24 -88.52 -36.60
N THR A 3 -1.04 -88.22 -36.33
CA THR A 3 -1.70 -86.96 -36.70
C THR A 3 -1.28 -85.78 -35.81
N LEU A 4 -1.12 -85.98 -34.50
CA LEU A 4 -0.70 -84.94 -33.57
C LEU A 4 0.72 -84.42 -33.83
N LYS A 5 1.66 -85.30 -34.21
CA LYS A 5 3.04 -84.91 -34.57
C LYS A 5 3.10 -84.03 -35.83
N LYS A 6 2.21 -84.24 -36.80
CA LYS A 6 2.16 -83.42 -38.03
C LYS A 6 1.62 -82.00 -37.76
N ILE A 7 0.64 -81.88 -36.86
CA ILE A 7 0.08 -80.58 -36.46
C ILE A 7 1.12 -79.77 -35.67
N ILE A 8 1.81 -80.41 -34.72
CA ILE A 8 2.87 -79.75 -33.93
C ILE A 8 4.02 -79.29 -34.83
N PHE A 9 4.45 -80.12 -35.79
CA PHE A 9 5.52 -79.74 -36.73
C PHE A 9 5.09 -78.58 -37.66
N GLY A 10 3.84 -78.59 -38.14
CA GLY A 10 3.30 -77.49 -38.93
C GLY A 10 3.25 -76.17 -38.15
N PHE A 11 2.81 -76.22 -36.88
CA PHE A 11 2.77 -75.04 -36.02
C PHE A 11 4.16 -74.47 -35.76
N LEU A 12 5.15 -75.34 -35.51
CA LEU A 12 6.53 -74.95 -35.22
C LEU A 12 7.22 -74.28 -36.42
N VAL A 13 6.95 -74.75 -37.64
CA VAL A 13 7.43 -74.13 -38.88
C VAL A 13 6.76 -72.77 -39.11
N VAL A 14 5.45 -72.66 -38.90
CA VAL A 14 4.72 -71.39 -39.03
C VAL A 14 5.22 -70.34 -38.01
N THR A 15 5.46 -70.75 -36.75
CA THR A 15 6.02 -69.86 -35.73
C THR A 15 7.45 -69.41 -36.06
N LEU A 16 8.29 -70.29 -36.63
CA LEU A 16 9.65 -69.93 -37.05
C LEU A 16 9.66 -68.94 -38.22
N VAL A 17 8.74 -69.11 -39.18
CA VAL A 17 8.60 -68.17 -40.31
C VAL A 17 8.04 -66.82 -39.85
N LEU A 18 7.07 -66.81 -38.93
CA LEU A 18 6.56 -65.57 -38.31
C LEU A 18 7.64 -64.84 -37.51
N TRP A 19 8.44 -65.55 -36.71
CA TRP A 19 9.55 -64.94 -35.96
C TRP A 19 10.70 -64.49 -36.86
N GLY A 20 11.00 -65.22 -37.93
CA GLY A 20 12.00 -64.82 -38.93
C GLY A 20 11.61 -63.56 -39.69
N THR A 21 10.34 -63.44 -40.09
CA THR A 21 9.83 -62.26 -40.81
C THR A 21 9.74 -61.03 -39.90
N VAL A 22 9.28 -61.19 -38.64
CA VAL A 22 9.32 -60.13 -37.62
C VAL A 22 10.76 -59.71 -37.33
N GLY A 23 11.69 -60.65 -37.23
CA GLY A 23 13.11 -60.37 -37.02
C GLY A 23 13.75 -59.56 -38.16
N VAL A 24 13.42 -59.87 -39.42
CA VAL A 24 13.92 -59.12 -40.60
C VAL A 24 13.29 -57.73 -40.71
N LEU A 25 11.99 -57.59 -40.45
CA LEU A 25 11.30 -56.30 -40.41
C LEU A 25 11.81 -55.42 -39.28
N ALA A 26 12.04 -56.01 -38.10
CA ALA A 26 12.68 -55.33 -36.98
C ALA A 26 14.09 -54.88 -37.35
N ARG A 27 14.94 -55.74 -37.95
CA ARG A 27 16.31 -55.39 -38.36
C ARG A 27 16.36 -54.27 -39.41
N LYS A 28 15.41 -54.23 -40.35
CA LYS A 28 15.32 -53.20 -41.38
C LYS A 28 14.79 -51.87 -40.86
N SER A 29 13.91 -51.91 -39.84
CA SER A 29 13.27 -50.73 -39.27
C SER A 29 14.02 -50.17 -38.04
N TRP A 30 14.83 -50.99 -37.38
CA TRP A 30 15.61 -50.63 -36.18
C TRP A 30 16.55 -49.45 -36.39
N PRO A 31 17.27 -49.29 -37.53
CA PRO A 31 18.10 -48.12 -37.75
C PRO A 31 17.30 -46.81 -37.82
N LYS A 32 16.10 -46.83 -38.43
CA LYS A 32 15.19 -45.67 -38.50
C LYS A 32 14.54 -45.35 -37.16
N ILE A 33 14.14 -46.38 -36.41
CA ILE A 33 13.61 -46.20 -35.05
C ILE A 33 14.72 -45.67 -34.13
N ARG A 34 15.94 -46.19 -34.26
CA ARG A 34 17.10 -45.72 -33.51
C ARG A 34 17.48 -44.29 -33.88
N SER A 35 17.40 -43.90 -35.16
CA SER A 35 17.62 -42.51 -35.55
C SER A 35 16.51 -41.61 -34.99
N LEU A 36 15.24 -42.01 -35.09
CA LEU A 36 14.12 -41.26 -34.52
C LEU A 36 14.23 -41.12 -32.99
N VAL A 37 14.64 -42.16 -32.28
CA VAL A 37 14.88 -42.13 -30.82
C VAL A 37 16.11 -41.29 -30.48
N ASN A 38 17.15 -41.29 -31.31
CA ASN A 38 18.32 -40.44 -31.14
C ASN A 38 18.01 -38.96 -31.44
N ASP A 39 17.15 -38.68 -32.44
CA ASP A 39 16.67 -37.34 -32.78
C ASP A 39 15.70 -36.80 -31.72
N LEU A 40 14.86 -37.66 -31.14
CA LEU A 40 14.03 -37.33 -29.99
C LEU A 40 14.88 -37.08 -28.74
N ARG A 41 15.92 -37.90 -28.50
CA ARG A 41 16.88 -37.70 -27.41
C ARG A 41 17.76 -36.47 -27.60
N SER A 42 18.12 -36.11 -28.83
CA SER A 42 18.89 -34.89 -29.11
C SER A 42 18.00 -33.63 -29.00
N SER A 43 16.71 -33.74 -29.37
CA SER A 43 15.72 -32.68 -29.12
C SER A 43 15.38 -32.52 -27.64
N SER A 44 15.44 -33.59 -26.84
CA SER A 44 15.22 -33.52 -25.40
C SER A 44 16.49 -33.17 -24.61
N SER A 45 17.69 -33.46 -25.14
CA SER A 45 18.96 -33.01 -24.55
C SER A 45 19.28 -31.53 -24.81
N GLY A 46 18.49 -30.85 -25.65
CA GLY A 46 18.49 -29.40 -25.79
C GLY A 46 17.59 -28.67 -24.77
N LEU A 47 16.89 -29.40 -23.91
CA LEU A 47 16.13 -28.86 -22.78
C LEU A 47 16.79 -29.36 -21.49
N SER A 48 18.02 -28.88 -21.26
CA SER A 48 18.66 -29.00 -19.95
C SER A 48 17.79 -28.31 -18.90
N ASP A 49 17.76 -28.87 -17.70
CA ASP A 49 17.17 -28.26 -16.50
C ASP A 49 17.68 -26.81 -16.30
N ASP A 50 18.91 -26.51 -16.74
CA ASP A 50 19.49 -25.17 -16.82
C ASP A 50 18.70 -24.19 -17.70
N SER A 51 18.03 -24.65 -18.76
CA SER A 51 17.20 -23.78 -19.61
C SER A 51 15.86 -23.43 -18.95
N VAL A 52 15.31 -24.31 -18.10
CA VAL A 52 14.12 -24.02 -17.30
C VAL A 52 14.48 -23.13 -16.12
N VAL A 53 15.65 -23.35 -15.51
CA VAL A 53 16.20 -22.49 -14.46
C VAL A 53 16.58 -21.11 -15.01
N GLN A 54 17.26 -21.00 -16.16
CA GLN A 54 17.53 -19.71 -16.81
C GLN A 54 16.24 -19.01 -17.28
N ARG A 55 15.29 -19.71 -17.89
CA ARG A 55 14.04 -19.09 -18.39
C ARG A 55 13.08 -18.66 -17.28
N LYS A 56 13.20 -19.26 -16.08
CA LYS A 56 12.43 -18.87 -14.89
C LYS A 56 13.13 -17.75 -14.08
N ILE A 57 14.46 -17.78 -13.97
CA ILE A 57 15.26 -16.72 -13.32
C ILE A 57 15.25 -15.43 -14.14
N LEU A 58 15.28 -15.52 -15.49
CA LEU A 58 15.19 -14.33 -16.35
C LEU A 58 13.83 -13.62 -16.27
N ASN A 59 12.72 -14.33 -16.00
CA ASN A 59 11.39 -13.69 -15.96
C ASN A 59 11.22 -12.76 -14.76
N GLU A 60 11.66 -13.15 -13.56
CA GLU A 60 11.49 -12.30 -12.37
C GLU A 60 12.40 -11.08 -12.40
N GLU A 61 13.68 -11.26 -12.77
CA GLU A 61 14.61 -10.15 -12.94
C GLU A 61 14.16 -9.19 -14.04
N SER A 62 13.69 -9.72 -15.18
CA SER A 62 13.15 -8.90 -16.28
C SER A 62 11.91 -8.13 -15.84
N VAL A 63 11.00 -8.74 -15.07
CA VAL A 63 9.80 -8.05 -14.54
C VAL A 63 10.18 -6.86 -13.65
N VAL A 64 11.15 -7.04 -12.75
CA VAL A 64 11.58 -5.94 -11.86
C VAL A 64 12.21 -4.82 -12.67
N ILE A 65 13.14 -5.13 -13.58
CA ILE A 65 13.80 -4.15 -14.42
C ILE A 65 12.78 -3.38 -15.26
N GLU A 66 11.88 -4.09 -15.95
CA GLU A 66 10.84 -3.49 -16.80
C GLU A 66 9.91 -2.58 -16.00
N VAL A 67 9.47 -3.00 -14.82
CA VAL A 67 8.62 -2.18 -13.95
C VAL A 67 9.36 -0.94 -13.47
N VAL A 68 10.62 -1.06 -13.08
CA VAL A 68 11.43 0.08 -12.59
C VAL A 68 11.77 1.06 -13.70
N GLU A 69 12.13 0.58 -14.89
CA GLU A 69 12.38 1.44 -16.05
C GLU A 69 11.11 2.16 -16.49
N LYS A 70 9.99 1.44 -16.57
CA LYS A 70 8.73 1.99 -17.06
C LYS A 70 8.08 2.90 -16.04
N TYR A 71 8.03 2.54 -14.77
CA TYR A 71 7.22 3.24 -13.76
C TYR A 71 8.03 4.01 -12.73
N GLY A 72 9.33 3.74 -12.57
CA GLY A 72 10.22 4.51 -11.71
C GLY A 72 10.18 6.03 -11.96
N PRO A 73 10.10 6.54 -13.21
CA PRO A 73 9.92 7.98 -13.47
C PRO A 73 8.63 8.59 -12.89
N SER A 74 7.65 7.77 -12.51
CA SER A 74 6.41 8.21 -11.86
C SER A 74 6.56 8.37 -10.35
N VAL A 75 7.67 7.88 -9.78
CA VAL A 75 7.97 7.93 -8.35
C VAL A 75 8.83 9.15 -8.08
N VAL A 76 8.47 9.88 -7.02
CA VAL A 76 9.10 11.15 -6.66
C VAL A 76 9.59 11.11 -5.22
N THR A 77 10.61 11.90 -4.94
CA THR A 77 11.12 12.12 -3.57
C THR A 77 10.49 13.38 -3.00
N ILE A 78 10.06 13.33 -1.74
CA ILE A 78 9.49 14.48 -1.04
C ILE A 78 10.55 15.05 -0.10
N GLY A 79 10.86 16.32 -0.29
CA GLY A 79 11.73 17.09 0.58
C GLY A 79 10.94 18.08 1.44
N ILE A 80 11.47 18.37 2.62
CA ILE A 80 10.98 19.40 3.53
C ILE A 80 11.98 20.54 3.60
N LYS A 81 11.45 21.76 3.73
CA LYS A 81 12.20 22.97 4.01
C LYS A 81 11.55 23.70 5.17
N LYS A 82 12.30 23.85 6.26
CA LYS A 82 11.85 24.55 7.48
C LYS A 82 12.97 25.42 8.05
N THR A 83 12.58 26.49 8.74
CA THR A 83 13.51 27.25 9.58
C THR A 83 13.16 26.97 11.03
N GLU A 84 14.10 26.38 11.77
CA GLU A 84 13.95 26.09 13.19
C GLU A 84 14.86 26.96 14.02
N LYS A 85 14.39 27.32 15.22
CA LYS A 85 15.16 28.06 16.20
C LYS A 85 15.92 27.07 17.07
N VAL A 86 17.20 26.94 16.82
CA VAL A 86 18.07 26.03 17.58
C VAL A 86 18.80 26.83 18.65
N TYR A 87 18.69 26.35 19.88
CA TYR A 87 19.50 26.83 20.99
C TYR A 87 20.80 26.04 21.00
N ASP A 88 21.93 26.74 20.83
CA ASP A 88 23.26 26.16 20.93
C ASP A 88 23.62 25.96 22.42
N PRO A 89 23.71 24.71 22.93
CA PRO A 89 24.05 24.45 24.32
C PRO A 89 25.51 24.77 24.66
N PHE A 90 26.36 24.95 23.65
CA PHE A 90 27.82 25.10 23.77
C PHE A 90 28.32 26.51 23.47
N GLU A 91 27.43 27.46 23.12
CA GLU A 91 27.82 28.85 22.85
C GLU A 91 28.49 29.52 24.07
N ASN A 92 28.11 29.10 25.29
CA ASN A 92 28.73 29.56 26.54
C ASN A 92 30.09 28.88 26.85
N PHE A 93 30.49 27.85 26.09
CA PHE A 93 31.70 27.06 26.39
C PHE A 93 32.97 27.58 25.70
N TYR A 94 32.83 28.44 24.69
CA TYR A 94 33.93 28.94 23.85
C TYR A 94 34.16 30.47 23.93
N ASP A 95 33.47 31.20 24.81
CA ASP A 95 33.70 32.64 25.00
C ASP A 95 34.94 32.89 25.88
N PRO A 96 36.06 33.42 25.34
CA PRO A 96 37.28 33.72 26.10
C PRO A 96 37.09 34.85 27.12
N PHE A 97 35.95 35.56 27.09
CA PHE A 97 35.56 36.62 28.01
C PHE A 97 34.44 36.24 28.99
N GLY A 98 33.96 34.98 28.96
CA GLY A 98 32.89 34.45 29.83
C GLY A 98 33.24 34.34 31.33
N PHE A 99 34.39 34.86 31.76
CA PHE A 99 34.80 34.92 33.18
C PHE A 99 34.01 35.96 34.00
N PHE A 100 33.36 36.93 33.34
CA PHE A 100 32.48 37.89 33.99
C PHE A 100 31.03 37.44 33.79
N ASN A 101 30.42 37.01 34.89
CA ASN A 101 29.08 36.41 35.01
C ASN A 101 27.94 37.38 34.60
N ILE A 102 27.93 37.83 33.34
CA ILE A 102 26.87 38.65 32.75
C ILE A 102 25.92 37.68 32.03
N PRO A 103 24.65 37.53 32.48
CA PRO A 103 23.68 36.73 31.76
C PRO A 103 23.44 37.39 30.39
N ARG A 104 23.90 36.75 29.31
CA ARG A 104 23.40 37.03 27.98
C ARG A 104 22.34 35.99 27.68
N ASP A 105 21.12 36.45 27.39
CA ASP A 105 20.09 35.62 26.80
C ASP A 105 20.67 35.01 25.51
N THR A 106 20.82 33.69 25.46
CA THR A 106 21.21 33.00 24.23
C THR A 106 20.09 33.23 23.22
N LEU A 107 20.35 34.11 22.25
CA LEU A 107 19.41 34.37 21.18
C LEU A 107 19.32 33.10 20.32
N PRO A 108 18.12 32.52 20.12
CA PRO A 108 17.99 31.34 19.28
C PRO A 108 18.51 31.63 17.88
N LYS A 109 19.41 30.78 17.37
CA LYS A 109 19.86 30.86 15.98
C LYS A 109 18.85 30.18 15.08
N GLU A 110 18.53 30.82 13.96
CA GLU A 110 17.71 30.22 12.93
C GLU A 110 18.55 29.26 12.08
N GLN A 111 18.24 27.97 12.16
CA GLN A 111 18.81 26.93 11.29
C GLN A 111 17.80 26.60 10.19
N LYS A 112 18.25 26.65 8.93
CA LYS A 112 17.48 26.14 7.81
C LYS A 112 17.71 24.64 7.69
N ILE A 113 16.62 23.87 7.78
CA ILE A 113 16.60 22.43 7.56
C ILE A 113 16.07 22.21 6.14
N GLU A 114 16.88 21.56 5.30
CA GLU A 114 16.45 21.04 3.99
C GLU A 114 16.84 19.55 3.95
N GLN A 115 15.84 18.67 3.87
CA GLN A 115 16.04 17.22 3.93
C GLN A 115 15.01 16.48 3.06
N ASP A 116 15.42 15.36 2.46
CA ASP A 116 14.52 14.39 1.84
C ASP A 116 13.93 13.46 2.90
N ILE A 117 12.60 13.37 2.98
CA ILE A 117 11.89 12.78 4.12
C ILE A 117 10.95 11.63 3.75
N GLY A 118 10.70 11.43 2.46
CA GLY A 118 9.80 10.38 2.00
C GLY A 118 9.68 10.30 0.49
N SER A 119 8.72 9.52 0.04
CA SER A 119 8.41 9.28 -1.36
C SER A 119 6.94 9.57 -1.66
N GLY A 120 6.65 9.74 -2.93
CA GLY A 120 5.29 9.76 -3.46
C GLY A 120 5.27 9.22 -4.88
N PHE A 121 4.09 9.17 -5.49
CA PHE A 121 3.97 8.82 -6.90
C PHE A 121 2.90 9.66 -7.60
N VAL A 122 3.19 10.03 -8.83
CA VAL A 122 2.34 10.86 -9.68
C VAL A 122 1.15 10.03 -10.15
N VAL A 123 -0.06 10.49 -9.89
CA VAL A 123 -1.31 9.81 -10.27
C VAL A 123 -2.07 10.52 -11.38
N SER A 124 -1.67 11.75 -11.73
CA SER A 124 -2.30 12.52 -12.80
C SER A 124 -1.30 13.47 -13.45
N LYS A 125 -1.48 13.72 -14.75
CA LYS A 125 -0.65 14.62 -15.55
C LYS A 125 -0.69 16.06 -15.07
N ASP A 126 -1.79 16.47 -14.44
CA ASP A 126 -1.90 17.81 -13.88
C ASP A 126 -1.05 18.00 -12.62
N GLY A 127 -0.32 17.00 -12.12
CA GLY A 127 0.59 17.17 -10.97
C GLY A 127 0.01 16.77 -9.63
N LEU A 128 -0.92 15.81 -9.62
CA LEU A 128 -1.35 15.16 -8.38
C LEU A 128 -0.39 14.02 -8.01
N ILE A 129 0.07 14.03 -6.77
CA ILE A 129 0.97 13.04 -6.19
C ILE A 129 0.33 12.46 -4.93
N VAL A 130 0.32 11.13 -4.80
CA VAL A 130 -0.08 10.44 -3.58
C VAL A 130 1.15 10.16 -2.72
N THR A 131 1.02 10.35 -1.40
CA THR A 131 2.01 10.01 -0.38
C THR A 131 1.32 9.70 0.96
N ASN A 132 2.09 9.47 2.02
CA ASN A 132 1.54 9.36 3.37
C ASN A 132 1.33 10.73 4.04
N LYS A 133 0.39 10.79 4.97
CA LYS A 133 0.12 11.99 5.76
C LYS A 133 1.30 12.32 6.68
N HIS A 134 1.89 11.31 7.35
CA HIS A 134 2.99 11.54 8.29
C HIS A 134 4.21 12.18 7.62
N VAL A 135 4.48 11.83 6.35
CA VAL A 135 5.56 12.45 5.55
C VAL A 135 5.35 13.95 5.44
N VAL A 136 4.10 14.41 5.30
CA VAL A 136 3.80 15.83 5.16
C VAL A 136 3.10 16.40 6.39
N SER A 137 3.37 15.89 7.59
CA SER A 137 2.61 16.24 8.81
C SER A 137 2.81 17.68 9.30
N ASP A 138 4.01 18.26 9.14
CA ASP A 138 4.32 19.62 9.60
C ASP A 138 3.64 20.69 8.74
N THR A 139 2.61 21.34 9.29
CA THR A 139 1.85 22.39 8.59
C THR A 139 2.57 23.74 8.51
N SER A 140 3.68 23.91 9.23
CA SER A 140 4.52 25.12 9.21
C SER A 140 5.67 25.05 8.22
N ALA A 141 5.94 23.87 7.66
CA ALA A 141 7.02 23.65 6.71
C ALA A 141 6.61 23.86 5.25
N GLN A 142 7.60 24.16 4.41
CA GLN A 142 7.46 24.14 2.96
C GLN A 142 7.88 22.76 2.44
N TYR A 143 7.19 22.25 1.42
CA TYR A 143 7.48 20.95 0.84
C TYR A 143 7.85 21.06 -0.63
N ARG A 144 8.74 20.17 -1.05
CA ARG A 144 9.27 20.09 -2.41
C ARG A 144 9.17 18.65 -2.91
N VAL A 145 9.06 18.53 -4.22
CA VAL A 145 9.04 17.26 -4.92
C VAL A 145 10.25 17.22 -5.86
N PHE A 146 11.01 16.14 -5.80
CA PHE A 146 12.09 15.86 -6.73
C PHE A 146 11.71 14.68 -7.63
N THR A 147 11.79 14.87 -8.95
CA THR A 147 11.62 13.77 -9.91
C THR A 147 12.84 12.85 -9.92
N LYS A 148 12.74 11.72 -10.61
CA LYS A 148 13.86 10.79 -10.83
C LYS A 148 15.10 11.48 -11.44
N GLU A 149 14.89 12.48 -12.29
CA GLU A 149 15.91 13.30 -12.95
C GLU A 149 16.41 14.47 -12.08
N ASN A 150 16.07 14.49 -10.78
CA ASN A 150 16.41 15.53 -9.81
C ASN A 150 15.83 16.93 -10.13
N LYS A 151 14.78 17.02 -10.95
CA LYS A 151 14.06 18.28 -11.14
C LYS A 151 13.22 18.59 -9.90
N LEU A 152 13.26 19.85 -9.47
CA LEU A 152 12.62 20.32 -8.25
C LEU A 152 11.33 21.06 -8.57
N TYR A 153 10.27 20.71 -7.86
CA TYR A 153 8.97 21.37 -7.90
C TYR A 153 8.53 21.75 -6.48
N GLU A 154 8.12 23.00 -6.27
CA GLU A 154 7.51 23.43 -5.01
C GLU A 154 6.07 22.88 -4.93
N VAL A 155 5.64 22.47 -3.75
CA VAL A 155 4.29 21.96 -3.52
C VAL A 155 3.34 23.13 -3.31
N GLU A 156 2.35 23.27 -4.19
CA GLU A 156 1.37 24.37 -4.15
C GLU A 156 0.33 24.14 -3.06
N LYS A 157 -0.10 22.89 -2.91
CA LYS A 157 -1.13 22.53 -1.93
C LYS A 157 -0.98 21.10 -1.46
N ILE A 158 -1.31 20.90 -0.18
CA ILE A 158 -1.26 19.60 0.49
C ILE A 158 -2.65 19.32 1.05
N TYR A 159 -3.12 18.12 0.78
CA TYR A 159 -4.40 17.63 1.24
C TYR A 159 -4.17 16.38 2.06
N ARG A 160 -4.45 16.45 3.35
CA ARG A 160 -4.18 15.38 4.30
C ARG A 160 -5.49 14.71 4.67
N ASP A 161 -5.50 13.39 4.66
CA ASP A 161 -6.65 12.68 5.19
C ASP A 161 -6.58 12.67 6.73
N PRO A 162 -7.60 13.16 7.45
CA PRO A 162 -7.55 13.23 8.91
C PRO A 162 -7.56 11.84 9.58
N THR A 163 -8.07 10.82 8.90
CA THR A 163 -8.39 9.51 9.49
C THR A 163 -7.46 8.39 9.06
N ILE A 164 -6.90 8.50 7.86
CA ILE A 164 -5.95 7.53 7.32
C ILE A 164 -4.63 8.22 7.01
N ASP A 165 -3.55 7.47 7.02
CA ASP A 165 -2.21 8.00 6.77
C ASP A 165 -1.94 8.22 5.26
N LEU A 166 -2.82 8.98 4.59
CA LEU A 166 -2.67 9.37 3.19
C LEU A 166 -2.72 10.88 3.03
N ALA A 167 -1.95 11.37 2.06
CA ALA A 167 -2.03 12.74 1.59
C ALA A 167 -1.91 12.80 0.07
N ILE A 168 -2.45 13.88 -0.49
CA ILE A 168 -2.26 14.26 -1.89
C ILE A 168 -1.56 15.61 -1.95
N LEU A 169 -0.52 15.68 -2.77
CA LEU A 169 0.20 16.89 -3.08
C LEU A 169 -0.22 17.36 -4.47
N LYS A 170 -0.32 18.68 -4.62
CA LYS A 170 -0.45 19.35 -5.91
C LYS A 170 0.85 20.10 -6.19
N ILE A 171 1.45 19.80 -7.34
CA ILE A 171 2.56 20.56 -7.91
C ILE A 171 2.16 21.11 -9.28
N ASN A 172 2.95 22.06 -9.78
CA ASN A 172 2.84 22.57 -11.14
C ASN A 172 4.12 22.22 -11.91
N ALA A 173 3.99 21.29 -12.84
CA ALA A 173 5.07 20.82 -13.71
C ALA A 173 4.52 20.65 -15.14
N PRO A 174 5.36 20.77 -16.17
CA PRO A 174 4.91 20.51 -17.53
C PRO A 174 4.47 19.05 -17.71
N ASP A 175 3.37 18.82 -18.44
CA ASP A 175 2.79 17.49 -18.68
C ASP A 175 3.81 16.46 -19.22
N GLU A 176 4.77 16.91 -20.03
CA GLU A 176 5.85 16.12 -20.63
C GLU A 176 6.80 15.50 -19.57
N GLU A 177 6.85 16.12 -18.38
CA GLU A 177 7.76 15.75 -17.30
C GLU A 177 7.12 14.87 -16.23
N LEU A 178 5.79 14.74 -16.25
CA LEU A 178 5.04 13.96 -15.29
C LEU A 178 4.49 12.70 -15.93
N LYS A 179 4.98 11.55 -15.46
CA LYS A 179 4.44 10.25 -15.82
C LYS A 179 3.47 9.80 -14.75
N SER A 180 2.18 9.74 -15.07
CA SER A 180 1.18 9.17 -14.16
C SER A 180 1.32 7.65 -14.11
N ILE A 181 1.26 7.07 -12.91
CA ILE A 181 1.25 5.63 -12.70
C ILE A 181 -0.18 5.07 -12.65
N GLU A 182 -0.35 3.85 -13.14
CA GLU A 182 -1.65 3.16 -13.12
C GLU A 182 -1.96 2.62 -11.72
N LEU A 183 -3.19 2.81 -11.26
CA LEU A 183 -3.67 2.29 -9.98
C LEU A 183 -4.40 0.96 -10.22
N GLY A 184 -3.97 -0.09 -9.54
CA GLY A 184 -4.56 -1.42 -9.62
C GLY A 184 -5.82 -1.55 -8.75
N ASP A 185 -6.03 -2.76 -8.25
CA ASP A 185 -7.14 -3.11 -7.35
C ASP A 185 -6.61 -3.91 -6.16
N SER A 186 -6.66 -3.32 -4.98
CA SER A 186 -6.19 -3.96 -3.75
C SER A 186 -7.14 -5.06 -3.23
N ASP A 187 -8.40 -5.09 -3.68
CA ASP A 187 -9.40 -6.07 -3.22
C ASP A 187 -9.19 -7.44 -3.88
N GLN A 188 -8.40 -7.49 -4.96
CA GLN A 188 -8.08 -8.71 -5.71
C GLN A 188 -6.73 -9.32 -5.29
N LEU A 189 -6.08 -8.77 -4.27
CA LEU A 189 -4.77 -9.24 -3.82
C LEU A 189 -4.84 -10.64 -3.22
N ARG A 190 -3.75 -11.40 -3.40
CA ARG A 190 -3.58 -12.72 -2.80
C ARG A 190 -2.25 -12.80 -2.07
N VAL A 191 -2.24 -13.47 -0.93
CA VAL A 191 -0.99 -13.82 -0.22
C VAL A 191 -0.09 -14.63 -1.16
N GLY A 192 1.20 -14.31 -1.17
CA GLY A 192 2.21 -14.87 -2.06
C GLY A 192 2.33 -14.15 -3.41
N GLN A 193 1.50 -13.14 -3.68
CA GLN A 193 1.63 -12.32 -4.89
C GLN A 193 2.91 -11.49 -4.84
N PHE A 194 3.71 -11.54 -5.91
CA PHE A 194 4.95 -10.77 -6.04
C PHE A 194 4.69 -9.26 -6.02
N VAL A 195 5.57 -8.54 -5.32
CA VAL A 195 5.49 -7.08 -5.18
C VAL A 195 6.85 -6.40 -5.32
N ILE A 196 6.82 -5.16 -5.78
CA ILE A 196 7.99 -4.29 -5.96
C ILE A 196 7.70 -2.98 -5.25
N ALA A 197 8.53 -2.59 -4.28
CA ALA A 197 8.47 -1.28 -3.64
C ALA A 197 9.54 -0.36 -4.24
N ILE A 198 9.17 0.87 -4.55
CA ILE A 198 10.07 1.89 -5.08
C ILE A 198 9.97 3.14 -4.20
N GLY A 199 11.11 3.74 -3.86
CA GLY A 199 11.16 4.98 -3.09
C GLY A 199 12.54 5.59 -2.98
N ALA A 200 12.72 6.49 -2.02
CA ALA A 200 13.97 7.18 -1.73
C ALA A 200 14.50 6.77 -0.36
N ALA A 201 15.06 5.58 -0.24
CA ALA A 201 15.46 5.01 1.05
C ALA A 201 16.41 5.96 1.82
N LEU A 202 16.10 6.15 3.09
CA LEU A 202 16.78 7.03 4.05
C LEU A 202 16.83 8.51 3.64
N GLY A 203 16.07 8.93 2.61
CA GLY A 203 16.17 10.27 2.05
C GLY A 203 17.45 10.52 1.24
N GLU A 204 18.43 9.63 1.31
CA GLU A 204 19.73 9.79 0.63
C GLU A 204 19.80 8.99 -0.67
N PHE A 205 19.09 7.85 -0.73
CA PHE A 205 19.15 6.91 -1.85
C PHE A 205 17.86 6.93 -2.69
N ARG A 206 17.70 8.01 -3.46
CA ARG A 206 16.59 8.16 -4.43
C ARG A 206 16.56 6.99 -5.41
N ASN A 207 15.36 6.48 -5.71
CA ASN A 207 15.11 5.35 -6.61
C ASN A 207 15.62 3.99 -6.08
N THR A 208 15.56 3.78 -4.76
CA THR A 208 15.77 2.47 -4.16
C THR A 208 14.60 1.54 -4.51
N VAL A 209 14.93 0.32 -4.91
CA VAL A 209 13.97 -0.73 -5.26
C VAL A 209 14.15 -1.91 -4.32
N THR A 210 13.05 -2.39 -3.74
CA THR A 210 13.01 -3.63 -2.98
C THR A 210 11.90 -4.52 -3.50
N THR A 211 12.03 -5.83 -3.35
CA THR A 211 11.05 -6.81 -3.86
C THR A 211 10.69 -7.80 -2.76
N GLY A 212 9.53 -8.43 -2.92
CA GLY A 212 9.02 -9.41 -1.97
C GLY A 212 7.68 -9.96 -2.43
N VAL A 213 6.86 -10.38 -1.48
CA VAL A 213 5.50 -10.86 -1.70
C VAL A 213 4.52 -10.23 -0.72
N VAL A 214 3.24 -10.23 -1.07
CA VAL A 214 2.17 -10.03 -0.08
C VAL A 214 2.22 -11.16 0.94
N SER A 215 2.65 -10.87 2.17
CA SER A 215 2.74 -11.83 3.27
C SER A 215 1.43 -11.96 4.06
N GLY A 216 0.55 -10.95 3.95
CA GLY A 216 -0.73 -10.92 4.67
C GLY A 216 -1.62 -9.78 4.20
N LEU A 217 -2.92 -9.90 4.46
CA LEU A 217 -3.94 -8.91 4.12
C LEU A 217 -4.84 -8.67 5.33
N GLY A 218 -5.48 -7.49 5.38
CA GLY A 218 -6.48 -7.20 6.41
C GLY A 218 -5.92 -7.07 7.82
N ARG A 219 -4.66 -6.67 7.97
CA ARG A 219 -4.04 -6.51 9.28
C ARG A 219 -4.45 -5.17 9.89
N THR A 220 -4.62 -5.15 11.21
CA THR A 220 -4.65 -3.91 11.99
C THR A 220 -3.31 -3.79 12.69
N ILE A 221 -2.66 -2.65 12.54
CA ILE A 221 -1.39 -2.34 13.19
C ILE A 221 -1.48 -0.99 13.90
N THR A 222 -0.72 -0.84 14.98
CA THR A 222 -0.49 0.46 15.59
C THR A 222 0.86 0.97 15.09
N ALA A 223 0.83 1.91 14.15
CA ALA A 223 2.01 2.63 13.69
C ALA A 223 2.28 3.82 14.61
N GLY A 224 3.53 4.13 14.91
CA GLY A 224 3.84 5.30 15.72
C GLY A 224 5.32 5.43 16.02
N SER A 225 5.74 6.65 16.29
CA SER A 225 7.06 6.99 16.82
C SER A 225 6.89 7.44 18.28
N PRO A 226 7.86 7.18 19.18
CA PRO A 226 7.83 7.71 20.55
C PRO A 226 7.62 9.23 20.63
N PHE A 227 7.87 9.96 19.53
CA PHE A 227 7.83 11.41 19.45
C PHE A 227 6.64 11.97 18.64
N GLU A 228 5.92 11.15 17.86
CA GLU A 228 4.89 11.61 16.90
C GLU A 228 3.49 11.04 17.16
N GLY A 229 3.32 10.25 18.24
CA GLY A 229 2.05 9.62 18.60
C GLY A 229 1.84 8.27 17.92
N THR A 230 0.71 7.62 18.23
CA THR A 230 0.30 6.32 17.67
C THR A 230 -0.95 6.47 16.80
N GLU A 231 -0.91 5.92 15.60
CA GLU A 231 -2.00 5.81 14.65
C GLU A 231 -2.33 4.32 14.43
N ASN A 232 -3.61 3.96 14.54
CA ASN A 232 -4.04 2.63 14.17
C ASN A 232 -4.32 2.61 12.66
N LEU A 233 -3.60 1.78 11.93
CA LEU A 233 -3.80 1.53 10.51
C LEU A 233 -4.53 0.20 10.37
N ASP A 234 -5.77 0.29 9.91
CA ASP A 234 -6.64 -0.86 9.66
C ASP A 234 -6.53 -1.34 8.23
N ASN A 235 -6.80 -2.64 8.04
CA ASN A 235 -6.86 -3.30 6.75
C ASN A 235 -5.57 -3.16 5.90
N VAL A 236 -4.39 -3.11 6.53
CA VAL A 236 -3.12 -2.94 5.80
C VAL A 236 -2.68 -4.21 5.08
N ILE A 237 -1.94 -4.01 3.99
CA ILE A 237 -1.21 -5.05 3.27
C ILE A 237 0.11 -5.28 4.00
N GLN A 238 0.44 -6.52 4.33
CA GLN A 238 1.74 -6.90 4.87
C GLN A 238 2.60 -7.46 3.74
N THR A 239 3.88 -7.08 3.71
CA THR A 239 4.88 -7.54 2.73
C THR A 239 6.20 -7.86 3.42
N ASP A 240 7.01 -8.72 2.82
CA ASP A 240 8.40 -8.97 3.22
C ASP A 240 9.41 -8.14 2.40
N ALA A 241 8.92 -7.36 1.41
CA ALA A 241 9.73 -6.35 0.75
C ALA A 241 10.21 -5.33 1.80
N ALA A 242 11.50 -4.98 1.76
CA ALA A 242 12.07 -4.06 2.75
C ALA A 242 11.48 -2.65 2.59
N ILE A 243 10.73 -2.20 3.61
CA ILE A 243 10.17 -0.85 3.73
C ILE A 243 10.89 -0.13 4.86
N ASN A 244 11.66 0.90 4.51
CA ASN A 244 12.45 1.71 5.43
C ASN A 244 11.99 3.18 5.39
N PRO A 245 12.38 4.01 6.37
CA PRO A 245 12.26 5.47 6.24
C PRO A 245 12.76 5.93 4.87
N GLY A 246 12.05 6.86 4.24
CA GLY A 246 12.31 7.31 2.87
C GLY A 246 11.55 6.56 1.76
N ASN A 247 11.23 5.27 1.93
CA ASN A 247 10.29 4.56 1.03
C ASN A 247 8.82 4.84 1.38
N SER A 248 8.56 5.35 2.59
CA SER A 248 7.24 5.77 3.05
C SER A 248 6.60 6.73 2.06
N GLY A 249 5.35 6.47 1.69
CA GLY A 249 4.56 7.22 0.72
C GLY A 249 4.80 6.79 -0.73
N GLY A 250 5.86 6.03 -1.01
CA GLY A 250 6.12 5.44 -2.33
C GLY A 250 5.17 4.30 -2.67
N PRO A 251 5.10 3.87 -3.94
CA PRO A 251 4.18 2.82 -4.34
C PRO A 251 4.69 1.41 -3.99
N LEU A 252 3.74 0.53 -3.65
CA LEU A 252 3.88 -0.92 -3.74
C LEU A 252 3.24 -1.37 -5.05
N LEU A 253 4.02 -1.95 -5.95
CA LEU A 253 3.61 -2.35 -7.30
C LEU A 253 3.42 -3.85 -7.42
N ASN A 254 2.46 -4.28 -8.24
CA ASN A 254 2.39 -5.67 -8.71
C ASN A 254 3.35 -5.90 -9.90
N SER A 255 3.42 -7.14 -10.41
CA SER A 255 4.26 -7.49 -11.57
C SER A 255 3.87 -6.82 -12.90
N LEU A 256 2.69 -6.19 -12.99
CA LEU A 256 2.27 -5.38 -14.13
C LEU A 256 2.70 -3.91 -13.99
N GLY A 257 3.26 -3.54 -12.83
CA GLY A 257 3.63 -2.19 -12.45
C GLY A 257 2.44 -1.29 -12.10
N GLN A 258 1.30 -1.87 -11.76
CA GLN A 258 0.16 -1.14 -11.19
C GLN A 258 0.37 -0.98 -9.69
N VAL A 259 0.04 0.19 -9.15
CA VAL A 259 0.08 0.43 -7.70
C VAL A 259 -1.02 -0.37 -7.03
N ILE A 260 -0.65 -1.18 -6.05
CA ILE A 260 -1.57 -1.97 -5.21
C ILE A 260 -1.59 -1.50 -3.75
N GLY A 261 -0.61 -0.69 -3.35
CA GLY A 261 -0.62 0.00 -2.06
C GLY A 261 0.34 1.18 -1.96
N VAL A 262 0.24 1.91 -0.85
CA VAL A 262 1.14 3.02 -0.49
C VAL A 262 1.99 2.56 0.70
N ASN A 263 3.30 2.47 0.51
CA ASN A 263 4.22 1.96 1.53
C ASN A 263 4.17 2.81 2.80
N VAL A 264 4.08 2.19 3.97
CA VAL A 264 4.14 2.86 5.27
C VAL A 264 5.33 2.33 6.04
N ALA A 265 6.29 3.21 6.34
CA ALA A 265 7.36 2.88 7.27
C ALA A 265 6.78 2.82 8.69
N VAL A 266 6.98 1.69 9.37
CA VAL A 266 6.57 1.53 10.77
C VAL A 266 7.79 1.30 11.65
N ALA A 267 7.80 1.89 12.84
CA ALA A 267 8.82 1.59 13.83
C ALA A 267 8.51 0.23 14.48
N SER A 268 9.16 -0.85 14.04
CA SER A 268 9.19 -2.06 14.87
C SER A 268 10.42 -2.94 14.60
N GLY A 269 10.99 -3.49 15.67
CA GLY A 269 12.20 -4.33 15.68
C GLY A 269 12.02 -5.74 15.07
N ALA A 270 11.11 -5.90 14.12
CA ALA A 270 10.96 -7.11 13.33
C ALA A 270 11.59 -6.90 11.95
N GLN A 271 12.61 -7.69 11.64
CA GLN A 271 13.22 -7.71 10.31
C GLN A 271 12.25 -8.32 9.29
N ASN A 272 12.23 -7.80 8.06
CA ASN A 272 11.43 -8.30 6.93
C ASN A 272 9.90 -8.27 7.15
N ILE A 273 9.39 -7.29 7.90
CA ILE A 273 7.95 -7.00 7.98
C ILE A 273 7.72 -5.55 7.56
N GLY A 274 7.18 -5.37 6.36
CA GLY A 274 6.74 -4.10 5.82
C GLY A 274 5.22 -4.03 5.71
N PHE A 275 4.69 -2.80 5.66
CA PHE A 275 3.27 -2.56 5.50
C PHE A 275 2.97 -1.53 4.41
N ALA A 276 1.79 -1.64 3.82
CA ALA A 276 1.27 -0.68 2.87
C ALA A 276 -0.24 -0.48 3.04
N LEU A 277 -0.71 0.74 2.82
CA LEU A 277 -2.15 1.04 2.75
C LEU A 277 -2.72 0.54 1.42
N PRO A 278 -3.88 -0.12 1.39
CA PRO A 278 -4.53 -0.57 0.16
C PRO A 278 -4.78 0.57 -0.83
N ILE A 279 -4.46 0.38 -2.12
CA ILE A 279 -4.58 1.46 -3.12
C ILE A 279 -6.03 1.93 -3.31
N ASN A 280 -7.03 1.08 -3.05
CA ASN A 280 -8.43 1.47 -3.18
C ASN A 280 -8.82 2.62 -2.22
N LEU A 281 -8.12 2.79 -1.09
CA LEU A 281 -8.29 3.96 -0.22
C LEU A 281 -7.89 5.25 -0.93
N ALA A 282 -6.73 5.26 -1.60
CA ALA A 282 -6.27 6.40 -2.38
C ALA A 282 -7.18 6.67 -3.59
N LYS A 283 -7.70 5.62 -4.25
CA LYS A 283 -8.66 5.76 -5.36
C LYS A 283 -9.96 6.45 -4.91
N GLN A 284 -10.51 6.07 -3.75
CA GLN A 284 -11.68 6.74 -3.19
C GLN A 284 -11.39 8.22 -2.88
N MET A 285 -10.22 8.52 -2.30
CA MET A 285 -9.80 9.90 -2.03
C MET A 285 -9.68 10.72 -3.33
N LEU A 286 -9.06 10.16 -4.38
CA LEU A 286 -8.90 10.79 -5.69
C LEU A 286 -10.24 10.98 -6.41
N GLU A 287 -11.13 9.98 -6.36
CA GLU A 287 -12.46 10.07 -6.95
C GLU A 287 -13.29 11.19 -6.31
N ASN A 288 -13.25 11.28 -4.98
CA ASN A 288 -13.90 12.37 -4.26
C ASN A 288 -13.35 13.72 -4.70
N PHE A 289 -12.02 13.87 -4.76
CA PHE A 289 -11.40 15.10 -5.23
C PHE A 289 -11.81 15.50 -6.64
N ASN A 290 -11.76 14.56 -7.58
CA ASN A 290 -12.11 14.81 -8.98
C ASN A 290 -13.57 15.25 -9.15
N LYS A 291 -14.47 14.81 -8.25
CA LYS A 291 -15.89 15.19 -8.27
C LYS A 291 -16.16 16.56 -7.65
N THR A 292 -15.45 16.92 -6.59
CA THR A 292 -15.75 18.12 -5.78
C THR A 292 -14.81 19.29 -6.07
N GLY A 293 -13.65 19.04 -6.69
CA GLY A 293 -12.58 20.03 -6.84
C GLY A 293 -11.92 20.43 -5.51
N GLN A 294 -12.28 19.78 -4.41
CA GLN A 294 -11.82 20.06 -3.05
C GLN A 294 -11.63 18.74 -2.29
N PHE A 295 -10.48 18.54 -1.64
CA PHE A 295 -10.21 17.33 -0.86
C PHE A 295 -10.80 17.39 0.57
N SER A 296 -11.89 18.11 0.76
CA SER A 296 -12.55 18.29 2.07
C SER A 296 -13.42 17.06 2.39
N ARG A 297 -13.16 16.37 3.51
CA ARG A 297 -14.04 15.28 3.98
C ARG A 297 -15.14 15.82 4.90
N PRO A 298 -16.36 15.25 4.82
CA PRO A 298 -17.39 15.48 5.83
C PRO A 298 -16.89 15.05 7.20
N PHE A 299 -17.03 15.94 8.17
CA PHE A 299 -16.60 15.76 9.54
C PHE A 299 -17.80 15.83 10.47
N LEU A 300 -17.93 14.81 11.33
CA LEU A 300 -18.91 14.80 12.41
C LEU A 300 -18.28 15.26 13.73
N GLY A 301 -17.04 14.84 14.00
CA GLY A 301 -16.25 15.23 15.16
C GLY A 301 -16.54 14.48 16.44
N ILE A 302 -16.48 13.15 16.37
CA ILE A 302 -16.57 12.26 17.52
C ILE A 302 -15.48 11.19 17.46
N ARG A 303 -15.06 10.69 18.63
CA ARG A 303 -14.39 9.39 18.75
C ARG A 303 -15.41 8.36 19.18
N TYR A 304 -15.39 7.19 18.54
CA TYR A 304 -16.35 6.14 18.80
C TYR A 304 -15.70 4.76 18.77
N ARG A 305 -16.41 3.74 19.28
CA ARG A 305 -16.12 2.33 19.01
C ARG A 305 -17.36 1.66 18.46
N ASP A 306 -17.17 0.66 17.62
CA ASP A 306 -18.28 -0.18 17.17
C ASP A 306 -18.75 -1.07 18.33
N ILE A 307 -20.08 -1.15 18.49
CA ILE A 307 -20.75 -2.05 19.42
C ILE A 307 -21.43 -3.12 18.58
N ASP A 308 -20.87 -4.33 18.62
CA ASP A 308 -21.43 -5.46 17.90
C ASP A 308 -22.72 -5.99 18.57
N LYS A 309 -23.48 -6.81 17.84
CA LYS A 309 -24.74 -7.39 18.32
C LYS A 309 -24.57 -8.23 19.60
N LYS A 310 -23.43 -8.90 19.78
CA LYS A 310 -23.19 -9.76 20.94
C LYS A 310 -22.96 -8.92 22.20
N GLU A 311 -22.15 -7.86 22.10
CA GLU A 311 -21.95 -6.89 23.18
C GLU A 311 -23.25 -6.17 23.51
N ALA A 312 -23.99 -5.71 22.48
CA ALA A 312 -25.27 -5.04 22.65
C ALA A 312 -26.24 -5.88 23.49
N ILE A 313 -26.44 -7.15 23.12
CA ILE A 313 -27.31 -8.09 23.86
C ILE A 313 -26.81 -8.30 25.30
N ALA A 314 -25.51 -8.49 25.49
CA ALA A 314 -24.94 -8.78 26.80
C ALA A 314 -25.10 -7.62 27.80
N LYS A 315 -25.11 -6.38 27.32
CA LYS A 315 -25.20 -5.17 28.15
C LYS A 315 -26.58 -4.51 28.15
N GLY A 316 -27.54 -5.06 27.42
CA GLY A 316 -28.86 -4.44 27.22
C GLY A 316 -28.80 -3.15 26.39
N TRP A 317 -27.78 -3.01 25.56
CA TRP A 317 -27.60 -1.89 24.63
C TRP A 317 -28.11 -2.23 23.23
N VAL A 318 -27.95 -1.29 22.31
CA VAL A 318 -28.23 -1.46 20.87
C VAL A 318 -26.92 -1.55 20.08
N GLU A 319 -26.98 -2.25 18.95
CA GLU A 319 -25.89 -2.30 17.97
C GLU A 319 -25.73 -0.93 17.28
N GLY A 320 -24.49 -0.48 17.11
CA GLY A 320 -24.20 0.81 16.48
C GLY A 320 -22.80 1.34 16.83
N ALA A 321 -22.60 2.63 16.64
CA ALA A 321 -21.36 3.32 16.99
C ALA A 321 -21.50 4.03 18.35
N GLY A 322 -20.82 3.52 19.37
CA GLY A 322 -20.83 4.08 20.73
C GLY A 322 -19.84 5.24 20.86
N VAL A 323 -20.36 6.44 21.17
CA VAL A 323 -19.58 7.68 21.31
C VAL A 323 -18.76 7.63 22.60
N ILE A 324 -17.44 7.75 22.46
CA ILE A 324 -16.48 7.81 23.57
C ILE A 324 -16.18 9.27 23.93
N GLU A 325 -15.98 10.11 22.91
CA GLU A 325 -15.60 11.50 23.04
C GLU A 325 -16.28 12.31 21.94
N VAL A 326 -16.64 13.56 22.24
CA VAL A 326 -17.10 14.55 21.27
C VAL A 326 -16.05 15.64 21.19
N ILE A 327 -15.59 15.95 19.98
CA ILE A 327 -14.52 16.92 19.77
C ILE A 327 -15.08 18.34 20.00
N GLU A 328 -14.34 19.18 20.71
CA GLU A 328 -14.73 20.55 20.98
C GLU A 328 -14.88 21.35 19.68
N ASN A 329 -15.89 22.22 19.61
CA ASN A 329 -16.28 23.03 18.45
C ASN A 329 -16.65 22.21 17.20
N SER A 330 -16.93 20.92 17.34
CA SER A 330 -17.33 20.05 16.24
C SER A 330 -18.81 20.15 15.88
N PRO A 331 -19.21 19.68 14.68
CA PRO A 331 -20.62 19.52 14.31
C PRO A 331 -21.45 18.71 15.31
N ALA A 332 -20.90 17.60 15.81
CA ALA A 332 -21.57 16.74 16.77
C ALA A 332 -21.82 17.46 18.12
N GLU A 333 -20.84 18.23 18.60
CA GLU A 333 -21.01 19.04 19.82
C GLU A 333 -22.10 20.10 19.63
N LYS A 334 -22.02 20.87 18.53
CA LYS A 334 -23.00 21.91 18.19
C LYS A 334 -24.43 21.35 18.10
N ALA A 335 -24.57 20.11 17.66
CA ALA A 335 -25.85 19.42 17.53
C ALA A 335 -26.33 18.71 18.82
N GLY A 336 -25.49 18.65 19.87
CA GLY A 336 -25.86 18.06 21.15
C GLY A 336 -25.68 16.53 21.25
N VAL A 337 -24.80 15.94 20.44
CA VAL A 337 -24.30 14.57 20.65
C VAL A 337 -23.46 14.54 21.93
N LYS A 338 -23.56 13.45 22.70
CA LYS A 338 -22.89 13.31 24.00
C LYS A 338 -22.08 12.01 24.07
N PRO A 339 -20.98 11.99 24.87
CA PRO A 339 -20.36 10.73 25.26
C PRO A 339 -21.37 9.78 25.89
N GLY A 340 -21.32 8.50 25.50
CA GLY A 340 -22.28 7.47 25.92
C GLY A 340 -23.46 7.26 24.97
N ASP A 341 -23.70 8.17 24.02
CA ASP A 341 -24.69 7.94 22.96
C ASP A 341 -24.27 6.76 22.08
N ILE A 342 -25.24 5.99 21.59
CA ILE A 342 -25.01 4.97 20.56
C ILE A 342 -25.72 5.39 19.28
N ILE A 343 -24.96 5.71 18.23
CA ILE A 343 -25.52 6.06 16.92
C ILE A 343 -25.94 4.78 16.21
N THR A 344 -27.25 4.59 16.01
CA THR A 344 -27.82 3.39 15.39
C THR A 344 -28.15 3.59 13.91
N LYS A 345 -28.38 4.84 13.47
CA LYS A 345 -28.67 5.17 12.07
C LYS A 345 -28.13 6.54 11.69
N ILE A 346 -27.79 6.70 10.41
CA ILE A 346 -27.63 7.99 9.73
C ILE A 346 -28.64 8.02 8.59
N ASP A 347 -29.53 9.01 8.61
CA ASP A 347 -30.67 9.12 7.71
C ASP A 347 -31.53 7.84 7.72
N SER A 348 -31.47 7.04 6.65
CA SER A 348 -32.16 5.75 6.55
C SER A 348 -31.20 4.55 6.64
N GLU A 349 -29.90 4.80 6.77
CA GLU A 349 -28.85 3.78 6.77
C GLU A 349 -28.58 3.31 8.21
N LYS A 350 -28.74 2.01 8.46
CA LYS A 350 -28.41 1.40 9.76
C LYS A 350 -26.90 1.32 9.93
N ILE A 351 -26.43 1.67 11.13
CA ILE A 351 -25.03 1.55 11.54
C ILE A 351 -24.83 0.21 12.25
N GLY A 352 -23.74 -0.48 11.90
CA GLY A 352 -23.35 -1.76 12.48
C GLY A 352 -22.05 -2.26 11.86
N VAL A 353 -21.72 -3.52 12.12
CA VAL A 353 -20.43 -4.12 11.68
C VAL A 353 -20.21 -4.03 10.17
N ASP A 354 -21.24 -4.30 9.36
CA ASP A 354 -21.14 -4.29 7.90
C ASP A 354 -21.24 -2.87 7.28
N ASN A 355 -21.79 -1.92 8.04
CA ASN A 355 -22.02 -0.55 7.59
C ASN A 355 -21.62 0.43 8.69
N THR A 356 -20.31 0.65 8.81
CA THR A 356 -19.73 1.45 9.88
C THR A 356 -20.06 2.93 9.75
N LEU A 357 -20.04 3.65 10.87
CA LEU A 357 -20.29 5.09 10.91
C LEU A 357 -19.36 5.85 9.96
N THR A 358 -18.06 5.56 9.99
CA THR A 358 -17.05 6.19 9.13
C THR A 358 -17.37 6.02 7.64
N LYS A 359 -17.80 4.81 7.23
CA LYS A 359 -18.17 4.54 5.83
C LYS A 359 -19.37 5.39 5.40
N VAL A 360 -20.41 5.46 6.22
CA VAL A 360 -21.63 6.21 5.90
C VAL A 360 -21.36 7.72 5.88
N VAL A 361 -20.65 8.25 6.88
CA VAL A 361 -20.30 9.68 6.92
C VAL A 361 -19.40 10.06 5.75
N SER A 362 -18.41 9.24 5.40
CA SER A 362 -17.49 9.50 4.28
C SER A 362 -18.18 9.58 2.91
N ALA A 363 -19.38 9.01 2.77
CA ALA A 363 -20.18 9.08 1.55
C ALA A 363 -21.05 10.34 1.46
N LYS A 364 -21.12 11.15 2.53
CA LYS A 364 -21.88 12.42 2.58
C LYS A 364 -21.02 13.59 2.08
N LYS A 365 -21.61 14.78 2.00
CA LYS A 365 -20.92 16.01 1.58
C LYS A 365 -20.63 16.93 2.76
N VAL A 366 -19.56 17.70 2.67
CA VAL A 366 -19.33 18.85 3.55
C VAL A 366 -20.51 19.83 3.41
N GLY A 367 -21.00 20.34 4.54
CA GLY A 367 -22.20 21.19 4.61
C GLY A 367 -23.52 20.43 4.49
N GLN A 368 -23.50 19.10 4.31
CA GLN A 368 -24.73 18.32 4.25
C GLN A 368 -25.32 18.15 5.65
N GLU A 369 -26.62 18.40 5.76
CA GLU A 369 -27.40 18.07 6.94
C GLU A 369 -27.77 16.57 6.93
N ILE A 370 -27.47 15.88 8.03
CA ILE A 370 -27.77 14.46 8.25
C ILE A 370 -28.59 14.28 9.52
N LYS A 371 -29.41 13.23 9.55
CA LYS A 371 -30.18 12.85 10.75
C LYS A 371 -29.53 11.66 11.45
N LEU A 372 -29.00 11.87 12.64
CA LEU A 372 -28.52 10.81 13.51
C LEU A 372 -29.67 10.26 14.33
N THR A 373 -29.90 8.94 14.29
CA THR A 373 -30.68 8.26 15.33
C THR A 373 -29.71 7.81 16.41
N VAL A 374 -29.85 8.35 17.61
CA VAL A 374 -29.02 8.02 18.77
C VAL A 374 -29.84 7.32 19.83
N TRP A 375 -29.23 6.34 20.49
CA TRP A 375 -29.78 5.71 21.68
C TRP A 375 -29.06 6.28 22.90
N ARG A 376 -29.85 6.84 23.82
CA ARG A 376 -29.40 7.53 25.03
C ARG A 376 -30.34 7.16 26.18
N GLU A 377 -29.79 6.57 27.24
CA GLU A 377 -30.56 6.18 28.44
C GLU A 377 -31.85 5.40 28.10
N ASP A 378 -31.72 4.32 27.33
CA ASP A 378 -32.83 3.46 26.89
C ASP A 378 -33.86 4.11 25.94
N LYS A 379 -33.59 5.31 25.42
CA LYS A 379 -34.48 6.03 24.48
C LYS A 379 -33.79 6.32 23.16
N GLU A 380 -34.56 6.27 22.08
CA GLU A 380 -34.13 6.77 20.78
C GLU A 380 -34.44 8.25 20.63
N GLU A 381 -33.42 9.04 20.27
CA GLU A 381 -33.53 10.44 19.92
C GLU A 381 -33.05 10.65 18.48
N THR A 382 -33.62 11.63 17.79
CA THR A 382 -33.13 12.04 16.46
C THR A 382 -32.46 13.39 16.58
N ILE A 383 -31.19 13.45 16.22
CA ILE A 383 -30.36 14.67 16.25
C ILE A 383 -30.02 15.02 14.81
N THR A 384 -30.23 16.27 14.44
CA THR A 384 -29.87 16.78 13.10
C THR A 384 -28.52 17.46 13.18
N VAL A 385 -27.59 17.06 12.32
CA VAL A 385 -26.21 17.57 12.31
C VAL A 385 -25.84 18.08 10.92
N SER A 386 -25.30 19.29 10.84
CA SER A 386 -24.69 19.80 9.61
C SER A 386 -23.22 19.43 9.60
N LEU A 387 -22.81 18.54 8.69
CA LEU A 387 -21.41 18.12 8.55
C LEU A 387 -20.54 19.31 8.17
N GLU A 388 -19.37 19.44 8.78
CA GLU A 388 -18.38 20.47 8.44
C GLU A 388 -17.19 19.83 7.71
N GLU A 389 -16.23 20.65 7.28
CA GLU A 389 -14.96 20.17 6.76
C GLU A 389 -14.07 19.70 7.92
N ALA A 390 -13.46 18.53 7.76
CA ALA A 390 -12.39 18.10 8.67
C ALA A 390 -11.20 19.06 8.50
N LYS A 391 -10.83 19.76 9.58
CA LYS A 391 -9.74 20.73 9.61
C LYS A 391 -8.40 20.10 9.95
#